data_AF-A0A7C1PWH3-F1
#
_entry.id   AF-A0A7C1PWH3-F1
#
_cell.length_a   1.000
_cell.length_b   1.000
_cell.length_c   1.000
_cell.angle_alpha   90.00
_cell.angle_beta   90.00
_cell.angle_gamma   90.00
#
_symmetry.space_group_name_H-M   'P 1'
#
loop_
_entity.id
_entity.type
_entity.pdbx_description
1 polymer ?
#
loop_
_entity_poly.entity_id
_entity_poly.type
_entity_poly.pdbx_seq_one_letter_code
_entity_poly.pdbx_strand_id
1 'polypeptide(L)' 'KSAGGRVIVQDRESSVIFGMPQAALKTGCVDKVVELSGIARSLAKEVYV' A
#
# COMPACT_ATOMS: atom_id res chain seq x y z
N LYS A 1 5.32 -2.18 -11.46
CA LYS A 1 4.37 -1.24 -12.08
C LYS A 1 4.10 -1.53 -13.56
N SER A 2 5.10 -1.99 -14.33
CA SER A 2 5.00 -2.33 -15.76
C SER A 2 3.84 -3.26 -16.16
N ALA A 3 3.41 -4.18 -15.28
CA ALA A 3 2.27 -5.07 -15.52
C ALA A 3 0.89 -4.42 -15.24
N GLY A 4 0.81 -3.10 -15.02
CA GLY A 4 -0.46 -2.39 -14.81
C GLY A 4 -1.08 -2.52 -13.42
N GLY A 5 -0.43 -3.24 -12.49
CA GLY A 5 -0.94 -3.41 -11.12
C GLY A 5 -1.00 -2.12 -10.28
N ARG A 6 -1.86 -2.15 -9.27
CA ARG A 6 -1.95 -1.16 -8.19
C ARG A 6 -1.08 -1.57 -7.00
N VAL A 7 -0.39 -0.61 -6.41
CA VAL A 7 0.52 -0.83 -5.28
C VAL A 7 0.04 0.00 -4.11
N ILE A 8 -0.43 -0.68 -3.06
CA ILE A 8 -0.79 -0.06 -1.78
C ILE A 8 0.15 -0.55 -0.69
N VAL A 9 0.45 0.29 0.29
CA VAL A 9 1.31 -0.07 1.43
C VAL A 9 0.69 0.38 2.75
N GLN A 10 1.01 -0.34 3.83
CA GLN A 10 0.62 0.06 5.19
C GLN A 10 1.35 1.34 5.61
N ASP A 11 0.70 2.21 6.37
CA ASP A 11 1.29 3.43 6.93
C ASP A 11 2.22 3.13 8.12
N ARG A 12 2.96 4.14 8.57
CA ARG A 12 3.94 4.00 9.66
C ARG A 12 3.31 3.88 11.04
N GLU A 13 2.25 4.64 11.32
CA GLU A 13 1.58 4.71 12.62
C GLU A 13 0.96 3.37 12.99
N SER A 14 0.33 2.68 12.03
CA SER A 14 -0.23 1.35 12.28
C SER A 14 0.79 0.21 12.19
N SER A 15 2.03 0.47 11.77
CA SER A 15 3.07 -0.55 11.58
C SER A 15 3.90 -0.79 12.84
N VAL A 16 4.04 -2.06 13.23
CA VAL A 16 5.00 -2.46 14.28
C VAL A 16 6.45 -2.28 13.80
N ILE A 17 6.73 -2.69 12.55
CA ILE A 17 8.03 -2.50 11.90
C ILE A 17 7.79 -1.92 10.50
N PHE A 18 8.15 -0.66 10.31
CA PHE A 18 7.96 0.05 9.05
C PHE A 18 9.15 -0.15 8.09
N GLY A 19 9.59 -1.40 7.90
CA GLY A 19 10.72 -1.75 7.03
C GLY A 19 10.31 -1.94 5.57
N MET A 20 9.53 -3.00 5.31
CA MET A 20 9.04 -3.32 3.96
C MET A 20 8.21 -2.19 3.34
N PRO A 21 7.26 -1.55 4.06
CA PRO A 21 6.51 -0.43 3.50
C PRO A 21 7.42 0.75 3.11
N GLN A 22 8.44 1.05 3.91
CA GLN A 22 9.42 2.10 3.59
C GLN A 22 10.25 1.75 2.34
N ALA A 23 10.68 0.50 2.20
CA ALA A 23 11.40 0.04 1.03
C ALA A 23 10.55 0.15 -0.25
N ALA A 24 9.27 -0.23 -0.16
CA ALA A 24 8.33 -0.08 -1.27
C ALA A 24 8.13 1.39 -1.68
N LEU A 25 7.98 2.31 -0.72
CA LEU A 25 7.85 3.75 -1.00
C LEU A 25 9.06 4.31 -1.79
N LYS A 26 10.27 3.88 -1.45
CA LYS A 26 11.51 4.32 -2.15
C LYS A 26 11.55 3.93 -3.62
N THR A 27 10.75 2.97 -4.06
CA THR A 27 10.67 2.57 -5.47
C THR A 27 9.92 3.58 -6.35
N GLY A 28 9.20 4.54 -5.76
CA GLY A 28 8.32 5.45 -6.49
C GLY A 28 7.11 4.79 -7.14
N CYS A 29 6.90 3.48 -6.94
CA CYS A 29 5.83 2.71 -7.56
C CYS A 29 4.55 2.63 -6.71
N VAL A 30 4.54 3.20 -5.50
CA VAL A 30 3.40 3.15 -4.58
C VAL A 30 2.33 4.13 -5.01
N ASP A 31 1.11 3.64 -5.20
CA ASP A 31 -0.06 4.46 -5.53
C ASP A 31 -0.72 5.04 -4.27
N LYS A 32 -0.68 4.30 -3.14
CA LYS A 32 -1.37 4.70 -1.92
C LYS A 32 -0.74 4.16 -0.64
N VAL A 33 -0.78 4.98 0.41
CA VAL A 33 -0.47 4.58 1.79
C VAL A 33 -1.77 4.52 2.57
N VAL A 34 -1.96 3.45 3.36
CA VAL A 34 -3.22 3.19 4.08
C VAL A 34 -2.96 2.65 5.47
N GLU A 35 -3.84 2.97 6.42
CA GLU A 35 -3.84 2.32 7.74
C GLU A 35 -4.18 0.84 7.66
N LEU A 36 -3.68 0.04 8.62
CA LEU A 36 -3.87 -1.41 8.68
C LEU A 36 -5.35 -1.81 8.57
N SER A 37 -6.21 -1.16 9.36
CA SER A 37 -7.66 -1.37 9.38
C SER A 37 -8.32 -1.02 8.03
N GLY A 38 -7.71 -0.14 7.24
CA GLY A 38 -8.19 0.35 5.96
C GLY A 38 -7.75 -0.48 4.75
N ILE A 39 -6.80 -1.41 4.91
CA ILE A 39 -6.24 -2.19 3.79
C ILE A 39 -7.33 -2.97 3.06
N ALA A 40 -8.16 -3.73 3.78
CA ALA A 40 -9.21 -4.55 3.17
C ALA A 40 -10.20 -3.70 2.34
N ARG A 41 -10.62 -2.56 2.89
CA ARG A 41 -11.48 -1.60 2.18
C ARG A 41 -10.77 -1.03 0.94
N SER A 42 -9.48 -0.74 1.02
CA SER A 42 -8.73 -0.23 -0.12
C SER A 42 -8.58 -1.29 -1.21
N LEU A 43 -8.30 -2.54 -0.86
CA LEU A 43 -8.22 -3.65 -1.82
C LEU A 43 -9.54 -3.86 -2.55
N ALA A 44 -10.65 -3.90 -1.82
CA ALA A 44 -11.97 -4.03 -2.43
C ALA A 44 -12.26 -2.90 -3.41
N LYS A 45 -11.85 -1.66 -3.08
CA LYS A 45 -11.93 -0.56 -4.04
C LYS A 45 -11.07 -0.87 -5.27
N GLU A 46 -9.76 -1.07 -5.15
CA GLU A 46 -8.89 -1.24 -6.32
C GLU A 46 -9.24 -2.44 -7.26
N VAL A 47 -9.98 -3.45 -6.79
CA VAL A 47 -10.37 -4.63 -7.58
C VAL A 47 -11.75 -4.50 -8.25
N TYR A 48 -12.70 -3.83 -7.60
CA TYR A 48 -14.10 -3.79 -8.06
C TYR A 48 -14.51 -2.48 -8.74
N VAL A 49 -13.58 -1.53 -8.99
CA VAL A 49 -13.80 -0.38 -9.88
C VAL A 49 -13.27 -0.61 -11.28
#